data_AF-A0A074W5M9-F1
#
_entry.id   AF-A0A074W5M9-F1
#
_cell.length_a   1.000
_cell.length_b   1.000
_cell.length_c   1.000
_cell.angle_alpha   90.00
_cell.angle_beta   90.00
_cell.angle_gamma   90.00
#
_symmetry.space_group_name_H-M   'P 1'
#
loop_
_entity.id
_entity.type
_entity.pdbx_description
1 polymer ?
#
loop_
_entity_poly.entity_id
_entity_poly.type
_entity_poly.pdbx_seq_one_letter_code
_entity_poly.pdbx_strand_id
1 'polypeptide(L)'
;MTHNQALFLGSWDTNIQAHPRRPPLKLFREVFEAYQDTLHNFSLDDVYDLSFILRNKGGVGCAKKGRQIVNLCAEMGHAEAVIQVVASALRQDATKPGIMRSRPIMMALDRLRAVAKTGNLRAMVMEANVARHTNQSRRAITLYEQALDLIREDDGTRPGDKYSRIRDELSSPWIELGFLHHTLGENVAAMKAYMVGQEQDDPMAYFNLARLDFFMSGQQYTNDWLYNMTKAAASGHYKAAYELGLYYASTPAPPSPPQTSFLEKLSGFGAFLWKSNINLNPKANIEHHNAFANEPKLRIKLAQQWLKVARNNHYLYANIALAELSLQKYIYPKGTLSKPLDPYGHNTDPGAIENPLFNPQEAQVMLTEVLTACLQISEAKSVSTTNAEYRHMARPWSFHVEVLEEVESSETLKDLKEQAEMIADAAGIDIYSTTGLAEHVPHLGVLRFHKGTRGEGLCERTPSTKEKDEKEAAKPVE
;
A
#
# COMPACT_ATOMS: atom_id res chain seq x y z
N MET A 1 -9.15 9.13 -26.90
CA MET A 1 -8.43 8.94 -28.17
C MET A 1 -8.76 10.14 -29.02
N THR A 2 -7.77 10.87 -29.51
CA THR A 2 -7.97 12.01 -30.42
C THR A 2 -8.21 11.50 -31.85
N HIS A 3 -8.72 12.37 -32.72
CA HIS A 3 -8.90 12.05 -34.13
C HIS A 3 -7.57 11.67 -34.80
N ASN A 4 -6.50 12.43 -34.55
CA ASN A 4 -5.17 12.17 -35.10
C ASN A 4 -4.59 10.83 -34.64
N GLN A 5 -4.79 10.47 -33.35
CA GLN A 5 -4.39 9.16 -32.83
C GLN A 5 -5.13 8.01 -33.53
N ALA A 6 -6.43 8.17 -33.81
CA ALA A 6 -7.21 7.16 -34.51
C ALA A 6 -6.78 7.00 -35.98
N LEU A 7 -6.52 8.12 -36.67
CA LEU A 7 -6.00 8.11 -38.04
C LEU A 7 -4.63 7.43 -38.12
N PHE A 8 -3.71 7.79 -37.22
CA PHE A 8 -2.40 7.16 -37.12
C PHE A 8 -2.52 5.64 -36.91
N LEU A 9 -3.36 5.21 -35.94
CA LEU A 9 -3.56 3.79 -35.65
C LEU A 9 -4.08 3.03 -36.86
N GLY A 10 -5.08 3.58 -37.56
CA GLY A 10 -5.66 2.98 -38.76
C GLY A 10 -4.65 2.88 -39.91
N SER A 11 -3.90 3.95 -40.16
CA SER A 11 -2.85 3.98 -41.18
C SER A 11 -1.74 2.97 -40.89
N TRP A 12 -1.23 2.96 -39.66
CA TRP A 12 -0.17 2.04 -39.25
C TRP A 12 -0.62 0.58 -39.33
N ASP A 13 -1.84 0.26 -38.89
CA ASP A 13 -2.39 -1.10 -38.98
C ASP A 13 -2.52 -1.56 -40.43
N THR A 14 -3.09 -0.71 -41.28
CA THR A 14 -3.26 -1.00 -42.72
C THR A 14 -1.91 -1.26 -43.37
N ASN A 15 -0.89 -0.45 -43.03
CA ASN A 15 0.46 -0.62 -43.56
C ASN A 15 1.14 -1.92 -43.10
N ILE A 16 0.97 -2.31 -41.83
CA ILE A 16 1.47 -3.59 -41.31
C ILE A 16 0.81 -4.76 -42.04
N GLN A 17 -0.50 -4.72 -42.22
CA GLN A 17 -1.25 -5.79 -42.88
C GLN A 17 -0.90 -5.90 -44.37
N ALA A 18 -0.72 -4.77 -45.05
CA ALA A 18 -0.34 -4.73 -46.46
C ALA A 18 1.11 -5.19 -46.71
N HIS A 19 2.00 -5.06 -45.72
CA HIS A 19 3.43 -5.34 -45.88
C HIS A 19 4.00 -6.26 -44.77
N PRO A 20 3.51 -7.50 -44.62
CA PRO A 20 3.85 -8.37 -43.48
C PRO A 20 5.33 -8.77 -43.41
N ARG A 21 6.07 -8.65 -44.53
CA ARG A 21 7.51 -8.96 -44.59
C ARG A 21 8.41 -7.78 -44.19
N ARG A 22 7.86 -6.56 -44.09
CA ARG A 22 8.66 -5.37 -43.75
C ARG A 22 8.84 -5.29 -42.23
N PRO A 23 10.02 -4.86 -41.73
CA PRO A 23 10.23 -4.69 -40.30
C PRO A 23 9.21 -3.69 -39.70
N PRO A 24 8.51 -4.04 -38.61
CA PRO A 24 7.50 -3.16 -38.00
C PRO A 24 8.02 -1.76 -37.65
N LEU A 25 9.27 -1.65 -37.17
CA LEU A 25 9.91 -0.36 -36.87
C LEU A 25 10.03 0.53 -38.10
N LYS A 26 10.36 -0.03 -39.26
CA LYS A 26 10.51 0.74 -40.49
C LYS A 26 9.17 1.31 -40.94
N LEU A 27 8.12 0.49 -40.93
CA LEU A 27 6.76 0.94 -41.25
C LEU A 27 6.23 1.97 -40.24
N PHE A 28 6.46 1.73 -38.94
CA PHE A 28 6.05 2.64 -37.89
C PHE A 28 6.70 4.01 -38.04
N ARG A 29 8.02 4.05 -38.32
CA ARG A 29 8.75 5.28 -38.60
C ARG A 29 8.22 6.02 -39.83
N GLU A 30 8.02 5.33 -40.95
CA GLU A 30 7.50 5.92 -42.19
C GLU A 30 6.10 6.54 -41.99
N VAL A 31 5.21 5.84 -41.27
CA VAL A 31 3.87 6.36 -40.97
C VAL A 31 3.95 7.52 -39.98
N PHE A 32 4.81 7.43 -38.97
CA PHE A 32 4.99 8.51 -38.00
C PHE A 32 5.54 9.79 -38.64
N GLU A 33 6.59 9.70 -39.45
CA GLU A 33 7.20 10.84 -40.16
C GLU A 33 6.17 11.49 -41.09
N ALA A 34 5.40 10.70 -41.84
CA ALA A 34 4.32 11.23 -42.69
C ALA A 34 3.23 11.98 -41.90
N TYR A 35 2.90 11.51 -40.69
CA TYR A 35 1.92 12.16 -39.82
C TYR A 35 2.47 13.39 -39.12
N GLN A 36 3.75 13.38 -38.74
CA GLN A 36 4.43 14.54 -38.16
C GLN A 36 4.48 15.71 -39.15
N ASP A 37 4.68 15.43 -40.44
CA ASP A 37 4.71 16.43 -41.50
C ASP A 37 3.31 16.96 -41.88
N THR A 38 2.30 16.08 -41.89
CA THR A 38 0.94 16.43 -42.33
C THR A 38 0.06 16.99 -41.22
N LEU A 39 0.24 16.52 -39.99
CA LEU A 39 -0.53 16.94 -38.82
C LEU A 39 0.40 17.75 -37.92
N HIS A 40 0.41 19.06 -38.11
CA HIS A 40 1.13 19.96 -37.22
C HIS A 40 0.83 19.63 -35.75
N ASN A 41 1.90 19.46 -34.97
CA ASN A 41 1.89 19.07 -33.55
C ASN A 41 1.62 17.59 -33.23
N PHE A 42 1.67 16.66 -34.20
CA PHE A 42 1.66 15.23 -33.88
C PHE A 42 3.05 14.77 -33.42
N SER A 43 3.16 14.29 -32.17
CA SER A 43 4.44 13.90 -31.58
C SER A 43 4.47 12.41 -31.18
N LEU A 44 5.64 11.92 -30.78
CA LEU A 44 5.74 10.56 -30.24
C LEU A 44 4.94 10.40 -28.93
N ASP A 45 4.68 11.48 -28.18
CA ASP A 45 3.82 11.44 -26.99
C ASP A 45 2.39 11.09 -27.36
N ASP A 46 1.86 11.61 -28.47
CA ASP A 46 0.52 11.28 -28.94
C ASP A 46 0.39 9.78 -29.25
N VAL A 47 1.44 9.21 -29.84
CA VAL A 47 1.50 7.77 -30.16
C VAL A 47 1.68 6.94 -28.89
N TYR A 48 2.46 7.41 -27.92
CA TYR A 48 2.63 6.74 -26.64
C TYR A 48 1.33 6.74 -25.82
N ASP A 49 0.62 7.88 -25.73
CA ASP A 49 -0.69 8.00 -25.08
C ASP A 49 -1.73 7.04 -25.67
N LEU A 50 -1.71 6.87 -27.00
CA LEU A 50 -2.56 5.90 -27.69
C LEU A 50 -2.32 4.47 -27.16
N SER A 51 -1.07 4.12 -26.87
CA SER A 51 -0.73 2.81 -26.31
C SER A 51 -1.41 2.56 -24.95
N PHE A 52 -1.55 3.59 -24.12
CA PHE A 52 -2.22 3.52 -22.82
C PHE A 52 -3.72 3.27 -23.00
N ILE A 53 -4.36 3.97 -23.93
CA ILE A 53 -5.78 3.77 -24.27
C ILE A 53 -6.03 2.33 -24.72
N LEU A 54 -5.21 1.81 -25.62
CA LEU A 54 -5.36 0.45 -26.15
C LEU A 54 -5.14 -0.63 -25.09
N ARG A 55 -4.27 -0.39 -24.11
CA ARG A 55 -3.97 -1.33 -23.03
C ARG A 55 -5.03 -1.36 -21.94
N ASN A 56 -5.64 -0.21 -21.63
CA ASN A 56 -6.52 -0.08 -20.47
C ASN A 56 -8.01 -0.12 -20.81
N LYS A 57 -8.40 0.27 -22.04
CA LYS A 57 -9.81 0.36 -22.46
C LYS A 57 -10.20 -0.67 -23.51
N GLY A 58 -9.25 -1.41 -24.07
CA GLY A 58 -9.49 -2.38 -25.13
C GLY A 58 -9.46 -3.84 -24.65
N GLY A 59 -9.95 -4.76 -25.48
CA GLY A 59 -9.82 -6.20 -25.26
C GLY A 59 -8.37 -6.71 -25.42
N VAL A 60 -8.16 -8.01 -25.23
CA VAL A 60 -6.82 -8.65 -25.25
C VAL A 60 -6.01 -8.32 -26.52
N GLY A 61 -6.66 -8.27 -27.69
CA GLY A 61 -6.02 -7.89 -28.96
C GLY A 61 -5.52 -6.45 -28.98
N CYS A 62 -6.32 -5.50 -28.49
CA CYS A 62 -5.93 -4.10 -28.34
C CYS A 62 -4.75 -3.96 -27.36
N ALA A 63 -4.78 -4.68 -26.24
CA ALA A 63 -3.69 -4.65 -25.27
C ALA A 63 -2.36 -5.19 -25.86
N LYS A 64 -2.42 -6.25 -26.69
CA LYS A 64 -1.25 -6.74 -27.42
C LYS A 64 -0.68 -5.67 -28.36
N LYS A 65 -1.56 -4.96 -29.08
CA LYS A 65 -1.17 -3.90 -29.99
C LYS A 65 -0.60 -2.68 -29.26
N GLY A 66 -1.20 -2.28 -28.14
CA GLY A 66 -0.66 -1.23 -27.29
C GLY A 66 0.75 -1.56 -26.78
N ARG A 67 1.03 -2.81 -26.36
CA ARG A 67 2.39 -3.24 -26.01
C ARG A 67 3.37 -3.15 -27.20
N GLN A 68 2.92 -3.49 -28.40
CA GLN A 68 3.74 -3.35 -29.61
C GLN A 68 4.08 -1.88 -29.89
N ILE A 69 3.11 -0.97 -29.75
CA ILE A 69 3.35 0.49 -29.90
C ILE A 69 4.37 0.97 -28.86
N VAL A 70 4.26 0.57 -27.59
CA VAL A 70 5.26 0.93 -26.56
C VAL A 70 6.67 0.52 -26.98
N ASN A 71 6.86 -0.71 -27.45
CA ASN A 71 8.17 -1.18 -27.90
C ASN A 71 8.70 -0.35 -29.08
N LEU A 72 7.83 0.01 -30.02
CA LEU A 72 8.20 0.82 -31.20
C LEU A 72 8.54 2.27 -30.81
N CYS A 73 7.77 2.88 -29.91
CA CYS A 73 8.08 4.19 -29.32
C CYS A 73 9.45 4.15 -28.60
N ALA A 74 9.72 3.09 -27.83
CA ALA A 74 11.00 2.90 -27.17
C ALA A 74 12.14 2.77 -28.20
N GLU A 75 11.92 2.04 -29.29
CA GLU A 75 12.82 1.92 -30.45
C GLU A 75 12.95 3.22 -31.29
N MET A 76 12.05 4.17 -31.12
CA MET A 76 12.18 5.54 -31.64
C MET A 76 12.82 6.54 -30.65
N GLY A 77 13.07 6.12 -29.42
CA GLY A 77 13.78 6.93 -28.42
C GLY A 77 12.88 7.70 -27.47
N HIS A 78 11.58 7.40 -27.42
CA HIS A 78 10.67 8.00 -26.45
C HIS A 78 11.03 7.59 -25.02
N ALA A 79 11.32 8.56 -24.14
CA ALA A 79 11.82 8.34 -22.77
C ALA A 79 10.92 7.40 -21.94
N GLU A 80 9.63 7.73 -21.76
CA GLU A 80 8.74 6.90 -20.94
C GLU A 80 8.49 5.50 -21.52
N ALA A 81 8.47 5.36 -22.84
CA ALA A 81 8.35 4.06 -23.47
C ALA A 81 9.58 3.20 -23.16
N VAL A 82 10.79 3.77 -23.20
CA VAL A 82 12.03 3.09 -22.79
C VAL A 82 11.96 2.68 -21.32
N ILE A 83 11.59 3.60 -20.43
CA ILE A 83 11.41 3.33 -18.99
C ILE A 83 10.43 2.17 -18.78
N GLN A 84 9.29 2.20 -19.46
CA GLN A 84 8.25 1.18 -19.33
C GLN A 84 8.69 -0.19 -19.86
N VAL A 85 9.42 -0.25 -20.98
CA VAL A 85 9.98 -1.50 -21.52
C VAL A 85 10.95 -2.11 -20.51
N VAL A 86 11.85 -1.29 -19.95
CA VAL A 86 12.83 -1.74 -18.95
C VAL A 86 12.14 -2.17 -17.65
N ALA A 87 11.18 -1.40 -17.14
CA ALA A 87 10.37 -1.75 -15.97
C ALA A 87 9.66 -3.10 -16.14
N SER A 88 9.09 -3.32 -17.33
CA SER A 88 8.44 -4.60 -17.66
C SER A 88 9.45 -5.75 -17.70
N ALA A 89 10.65 -5.52 -18.21
CA ALA A 89 11.70 -6.53 -18.26
C ALA A 89 12.23 -6.87 -16.86
N LEU A 90 12.46 -5.88 -16.00
CA LEU A 90 12.88 -6.07 -14.60
C LEU A 90 11.88 -6.96 -13.84
N ARG A 91 10.58 -6.64 -13.92
CA ARG A 91 9.53 -7.48 -13.29
C ARG A 91 9.50 -8.89 -13.84
N GLN A 92 9.73 -9.06 -15.14
CA GLN A 92 9.72 -10.39 -15.77
C GLN A 92 10.96 -11.21 -15.45
N ASP A 93 12.12 -10.60 -15.19
CA ASP A 93 13.37 -11.31 -14.93
C ASP A 93 13.29 -12.21 -13.69
N ALA A 94 12.48 -11.84 -12.70
CA ALA A 94 12.18 -12.69 -11.54
C ALA A 94 11.51 -14.02 -11.92
N THR A 95 10.66 -14.02 -12.96
CA THR A 95 9.95 -15.20 -13.45
C THR A 95 10.62 -15.88 -14.65
N LYS A 96 11.45 -15.13 -15.39
CA LYS A 96 12.13 -15.55 -16.61
C LYS A 96 13.57 -15.02 -16.59
N PRO A 97 14.47 -15.66 -15.82
CA PRO A 97 15.83 -15.21 -15.66
C PRO A 97 16.54 -15.05 -17.01
N GLY A 98 17.21 -13.91 -17.21
CA GLY A 98 17.97 -13.62 -18.41
C GLY A 98 17.20 -12.82 -19.47
N ILE A 99 15.93 -12.47 -19.23
CA ILE A 99 15.17 -11.60 -20.14
C ILE A 99 15.85 -10.23 -20.31
N MET A 100 16.51 -9.75 -19.25
CA MET A 100 17.32 -8.53 -19.25
C MET A 100 18.50 -8.57 -20.24
N ARG A 101 18.96 -9.77 -20.62
CA ARG A 101 20.04 -9.99 -21.60
C ARG A 101 19.54 -10.15 -23.03
N SER A 102 18.23 -10.13 -23.25
CA SER A 102 17.69 -10.20 -24.61
C SER A 102 18.05 -8.94 -25.40
N ARG A 103 18.35 -9.11 -26.70
CA ARG A 103 18.78 -8.00 -27.57
C ARG A 103 17.86 -6.79 -27.53
N PRO A 104 16.51 -6.92 -27.60
CA PRO A 104 15.62 -5.76 -27.52
C PRO A 104 15.74 -5.00 -26.20
N ILE A 105 15.90 -5.72 -25.08
CA ILE A 105 16.02 -5.11 -23.76
C ILE A 105 17.40 -4.45 -23.59
N MET A 106 18.48 -5.06 -24.08
CA MET A 106 19.81 -4.41 -24.08
C MET A 106 19.79 -3.09 -24.87
N MET A 107 19.12 -3.06 -26.03
CA MET A 107 18.95 -1.82 -26.79
C MET A 107 18.12 -0.77 -26.02
N ALA A 108 17.08 -1.20 -25.29
CA ALA A 108 16.31 -0.31 -24.42
C ALA A 108 17.15 0.21 -23.24
N LEU A 109 18.01 -0.61 -22.65
CA LEU A 109 18.93 -0.22 -21.58
C LEU A 109 19.96 0.81 -22.04
N ASP A 110 20.51 0.66 -23.25
CA ASP A 110 21.45 1.65 -23.80
C ASP A 110 20.78 3.01 -24.02
N ARG A 111 19.52 3.00 -24.46
CA ARG A 111 18.70 4.22 -24.59
C ARG A 111 18.34 4.81 -23.24
N LEU A 112 18.00 3.97 -22.26
CA LEU A 112 17.70 4.41 -20.90
C LEU A 112 18.88 5.20 -20.33
N ARG A 113 20.10 4.70 -20.48
CA ARG A 113 21.33 5.38 -20.08
C ARG A 113 21.53 6.70 -20.82
N ALA A 114 21.21 6.75 -22.10
CA ALA A 114 21.28 7.99 -22.88
C ALA A 114 20.29 9.04 -22.37
N VAL A 115 19.06 8.63 -22.06
CA VAL A 115 18.00 9.51 -21.52
C VAL A 115 18.30 9.94 -20.08
N ALA A 116 18.82 9.06 -19.23
CA ALA A 116 19.23 9.41 -17.87
C ALA A 116 20.33 10.49 -17.88
N LYS A 117 21.30 10.39 -18.81
CA LYS A 117 22.35 11.39 -19.00
C LYS A 117 21.86 12.77 -19.42
N THR A 118 20.66 12.90 -19.99
CA THR A 118 20.07 14.21 -20.29
C THR A 118 19.40 14.86 -19.09
N GLY A 119 19.51 14.25 -17.89
CA GLY A 119 18.90 14.77 -16.66
C GLY A 119 17.42 14.42 -16.50
N ASN A 120 16.91 13.44 -17.26
CA ASN A 120 15.55 12.93 -17.04
C ASN A 120 15.51 12.12 -15.73
N LEU A 121 14.78 12.65 -14.74
CA LEU A 121 14.70 12.10 -13.39
C LEU A 121 14.22 10.63 -13.39
N ARG A 122 13.09 10.35 -14.03
CA ARG A 122 12.46 9.02 -14.05
C ARG A 122 13.36 7.97 -14.71
N ALA A 123 14.06 8.35 -15.78
CA ALA A 123 15.04 7.48 -16.44
C ALA A 123 16.26 7.19 -15.55
N MET A 124 16.73 8.19 -14.80
CA MET A 124 17.83 8.04 -13.85
C MET A 124 17.46 7.09 -12.71
N VAL A 125 16.26 7.23 -12.13
CA VAL A 125 15.74 6.30 -11.11
C VAL A 125 15.58 4.89 -11.68
N MET A 126 15.06 4.74 -12.90
CA MET A 126 14.97 3.42 -13.56
C MET A 126 16.35 2.81 -13.82
N GLU A 127 17.35 3.61 -14.20
CA GLU A 127 18.72 3.12 -14.36
C GLU A 127 19.31 2.67 -13.00
N ALA A 128 19.03 3.40 -11.93
CA ALA A 128 19.42 3.02 -10.57
C ALA A 128 18.78 1.70 -10.15
N ASN A 129 17.49 1.49 -10.48
CA ASN A 129 16.79 0.23 -10.28
C ASN A 129 17.44 -0.94 -11.05
N VAL A 130 17.86 -0.72 -12.30
CA VAL A 130 18.61 -1.73 -13.06
C VAL A 130 19.97 -2.01 -12.41
N ALA A 131 20.68 -0.98 -11.95
CA ALA A 131 21.96 -1.15 -11.26
C ALA A 131 21.78 -1.96 -9.96
N ARG A 132 20.73 -1.69 -9.18
CA ARG A 132 20.37 -2.47 -7.99
C ARG A 132 20.07 -3.93 -8.35
N HIS A 133 19.21 -4.17 -9.32
CA HIS A 133 18.85 -5.52 -9.80
C HIS A 133 20.06 -6.33 -10.28
N THR A 134 21.08 -5.64 -10.81
CA THR A 134 22.33 -6.27 -11.28
C THR A 134 23.45 -6.29 -10.23
N ASN A 135 23.13 -6.07 -8.95
CA ASN A 135 24.05 -6.04 -7.81
C ASN A 135 25.17 -4.98 -7.93
N GLN A 136 24.91 -3.89 -8.64
CA GLN A 136 25.82 -2.73 -8.76
C GLN A 136 25.44 -1.65 -7.74
N SER A 137 25.39 -2.00 -6.44
CA SER A 137 24.82 -1.14 -5.39
C SER A 137 25.44 0.26 -5.32
N ARG A 138 26.77 0.39 -5.47
CA ARG A 138 27.45 1.71 -5.48
C ARG A 138 26.96 2.61 -6.62
N ARG A 139 26.78 2.04 -7.82
CA ARG A 139 26.27 2.78 -8.97
C ARG A 139 24.82 3.19 -8.75
N ALA A 140 24.00 2.29 -8.20
CA ALA A 140 22.61 2.59 -7.86
C ALA A 140 22.52 3.77 -6.87
N ILE A 141 23.35 3.75 -5.80
CA ILE A 141 23.44 4.84 -4.83
C ILE A 141 23.78 6.17 -5.53
N THR A 142 24.84 6.21 -6.33
CA THR A 142 25.24 7.44 -7.05
C THR A 142 24.12 7.97 -7.94
N LEU A 143 23.41 7.10 -8.67
CA LEU A 143 22.30 7.51 -9.54
C LEU A 143 21.10 8.02 -8.72
N TYR A 144 20.79 7.40 -7.58
CA TYR A 144 19.74 7.89 -6.69
C TYR A 144 20.10 9.21 -6.03
N GLU A 145 21.33 9.39 -5.58
CA GLU A 145 21.81 10.66 -5.03
C GLU A 145 21.70 11.78 -6.07
N GLN A 146 22.13 11.53 -7.30
CA GLN A 146 21.95 12.46 -8.43
C GLN A 146 20.46 12.77 -8.68
N ALA A 147 19.59 11.77 -8.59
CA ALA A 147 18.15 11.97 -8.74
C ALA A 147 17.58 12.85 -7.61
N LEU A 148 18.02 12.67 -6.36
CA LEU A 148 17.61 13.50 -5.23
C LEU A 148 18.13 14.94 -5.35
N ASP A 149 19.35 15.13 -5.83
CA ASP A 149 19.90 16.46 -6.08
C ASP A 149 19.08 17.19 -7.15
N LEU A 150 18.69 16.50 -8.24
CA LEU A 150 17.79 17.06 -9.24
C LEU A 150 16.42 17.45 -8.67
N ILE A 151 15.86 16.69 -7.74
CA ILE A 151 14.58 16.99 -7.08
C ILE A 151 14.70 18.21 -6.17
N ARG A 152 15.82 18.35 -5.45
CA ARG A 152 16.08 19.50 -4.57
C ARG A 152 16.29 20.80 -5.35
N GLU A 153 16.90 20.70 -6.53
CA GLU A 153 17.13 21.83 -7.43
C GLU A 153 15.89 22.20 -8.26
N ASP A 154 14.90 21.30 -8.38
CA ASP A 154 13.67 21.56 -9.12
C ASP A 154 12.70 22.40 -8.29
N ASP A 155 12.51 23.66 -8.68
CA ASP A 155 11.55 24.59 -8.08
C ASP A 155 10.09 24.34 -8.53
N GLY A 156 9.85 23.21 -9.21
CA GLY A 156 8.55 22.81 -9.74
C GLY A 156 8.24 23.39 -11.11
N THR A 157 9.23 24.00 -11.78
CA THR A 157 9.01 24.69 -13.06
C THR A 157 9.85 24.18 -14.23
N ARG A 158 10.39 22.95 -14.21
CA ARG A 158 11.01 22.37 -15.42
C ARG A 158 10.01 22.33 -16.59
N PRO A 159 10.13 23.23 -17.59
CA PRO A 159 9.16 23.33 -18.65
C PRO A 159 9.38 22.16 -19.61
N GLY A 160 8.34 21.36 -19.86
CA GLY A 160 8.33 20.44 -21.00
C GLY A 160 8.34 18.95 -20.70
N ASP A 161 8.49 18.49 -19.46
CA ASP A 161 8.26 17.08 -19.13
C ASP A 161 6.80 16.85 -18.72
N LYS A 162 5.99 16.38 -19.66
CA LYS A 162 4.58 16.01 -19.46
C LYS A 162 4.39 14.97 -18.34
N TYR A 163 5.40 14.16 -18.08
CA TYR A 163 5.35 13.02 -17.16
C TYR A 163 5.94 13.34 -15.78
N SER A 164 6.53 14.53 -15.59
CA SER A 164 7.07 15.00 -14.31
C SER A 164 6.06 14.96 -13.15
N ARG A 165 4.77 15.11 -13.45
CA ARG A 165 3.68 15.10 -12.47
C ARG A 165 3.14 13.70 -12.14
N ILE A 166 3.63 12.65 -12.81
CA ILE A 166 3.22 11.28 -12.51
C ILE A 166 3.85 10.86 -11.18
N ARG A 167 3.00 10.73 -10.16
CA ARG A 167 3.37 10.14 -8.87
C ARG A 167 3.27 8.62 -8.99
N ASP A 168 4.39 7.97 -9.27
CA ASP A 168 4.53 6.50 -9.27
C ASP A 168 5.80 6.06 -8.52
N GLU A 169 6.13 4.77 -8.55
CA GLU A 169 7.33 4.22 -7.90
C GLU A 169 8.63 4.95 -8.29
N LEU A 170 8.69 5.55 -9.48
CA LEU A 170 9.87 6.28 -9.95
C LEU A 170 9.93 7.72 -9.44
N SER A 171 8.86 8.19 -8.79
CA SER A 171 8.80 9.50 -8.15
C SER A 171 9.33 9.51 -6.71
N SER A 172 9.63 8.35 -6.12
CA SER A 172 10.11 8.21 -4.73
C SER A 172 11.51 7.58 -4.61
N PRO A 173 12.57 8.11 -5.28
CA PRO A 173 13.92 7.54 -5.23
C PRO A 173 14.51 7.47 -3.80
N TRP A 174 14.05 8.32 -2.89
CA TRP A 174 14.45 8.29 -1.48
C TRP A 174 14.09 6.98 -0.77
N ILE A 175 13.02 6.29 -1.19
CA ILE A 175 12.62 5.02 -0.59
C ILE A 175 13.65 3.95 -0.92
N GLU A 176 13.98 3.79 -2.20
CA GLU A 176 14.94 2.81 -2.68
C GLU A 176 16.37 3.11 -2.20
N LEU A 177 16.77 4.39 -2.19
CA LEU A 177 18.05 4.80 -1.66
C LEU A 177 18.17 4.53 -0.15
N GLY A 178 17.13 4.90 0.60
CA GLY A 178 17.09 4.64 2.04
C GLY A 178 17.16 3.15 2.35
N PHE A 179 16.44 2.32 1.59
CA PHE A 179 16.50 0.87 1.72
C PHE A 179 17.91 0.34 1.44
N LEU A 180 18.55 0.79 0.35
CA LEU A 180 19.92 0.39 0.01
C LEU A 180 20.91 0.72 1.14
N HIS A 181 20.92 1.96 1.63
CA HIS A 181 21.80 2.33 2.74
C HIS A 181 21.52 1.51 4.00
N HIS A 182 20.25 1.24 4.31
CA HIS A 182 19.89 0.42 5.47
C HIS A 182 20.42 -1.02 5.33
N THR A 183 20.29 -1.65 4.14
CA THR A 183 20.84 -3.00 3.89
C THR A 183 22.36 -3.06 3.98
N LEU A 184 23.05 -1.94 3.74
CA LEU A 184 24.50 -1.81 3.90
C LEU A 184 24.92 -1.49 5.35
N GLY A 185 23.97 -1.29 6.27
CA GLY A 185 24.22 -0.87 7.65
C GLY A 185 24.50 0.64 7.81
N GLU A 186 24.31 1.43 6.75
CA GLU A 186 24.55 2.87 6.71
C GLU A 186 23.31 3.65 7.18
N ASN A 187 22.83 3.36 8.40
CA ASN A 187 21.54 3.85 8.90
C ASN A 187 21.41 5.39 8.88
N VAL A 188 22.49 6.13 9.12
CA VAL A 188 22.47 7.60 9.06
C VAL A 188 22.21 8.10 7.63
N ALA A 189 22.80 7.43 6.63
CA ALA A 189 22.56 7.76 5.22
C ALA A 189 21.14 7.37 4.80
N ALA A 190 20.65 6.22 5.28
CA ALA A 190 19.27 5.79 5.07
C ALA A 190 18.26 6.82 5.62
N MET A 191 18.49 7.31 6.85
CA MET A 191 17.66 8.33 7.47
C MET A 191 17.66 9.63 6.65
N LYS A 192 18.83 10.08 6.19
CA LYS A 192 18.93 11.28 5.33
C LYS A 192 18.14 11.13 4.03
N ALA A 193 18.19 9.96 3.41
CA ALA A 193 17.41 9.70 2.19
C ALA A 193 15.91 9.80 2.49
N TYR A 194 15.41 9.08 3.50
CA TYR A 194 13.99 9.14 3.83
C TYR A 194 13.52 10.53 4.31
N MET A 195 14.40 11.33 4.94
CA MET A 195 14.07 12.73 5.30
C MET A 195 13.73 13.59 4.08
N VAL A 196 14.33 13.32 2.91
CA VAL A 196 13.94 14.00 1.67
C VAL A 196 12.51 13.62 1.29
N GLY A 197 12.12 12.35 1.44
CA GLY A 197 10.74 11.92 1.21
C GLY A 197 9.75 12.55 2.19
N GLN A 198 10.16 12.74 3.45
CA GLN A 198 9.36 13.47 4.44
C GLN A 198 9.15 14.94 4.03
N GLU A 199 10.14 15.61 3.45
CA GLU A 199 9.99 16.97 2.90
C GLU A 199 8.97 17.02 1.74
N GLN A 200 8.80 15.91 1.02
CA GLN A 200 7.82 15.72 -0.04
C GLN A 200 6.47 15.16 0.44
N ASP A 201 6.29 15.02 1.76
CA ASP A 201 5.10 14.45 2.40
C ASP A 201 4.76 13.02 1.95
N ASP A 202 5.78 12.20 1.62
CA ASP A 202 5.61 10.80 1.22
C ASP A 202 5.27 9.91 2.44
N PRO A 203 4.09 9.25 2.48
CA PRO A 203 3.69 8.40 3.60
C PRO A 203 4.62 7.22 3.85
N MET A 204 5.21 6.63 2.81
CA MET A 204 6.15 5.52 2.92
C MET A 204 7.49 5.99 3.50
N ALA A 205 7.90 7.22 3.21
CA ALA A 205 9.12 7.79 3.79
C ALA A 205 8.96 8.01 5.30
N TYR A 206 7.82 8.55 5.72
CA TYR A 206 7.48 8.64 7.15
C TYR A 206 7.47 7.26 7.82
N PHE A 207 6.81 6.27 7.21
CA PHE A 207 6.75 4.91 7.76
C PHE A 207 8.16 4.32 7.93
N ASN A 208 9.00 4.40 6.90
CA ASN A 208 10.37 3.87 6.94
C ASN A 208 11.28 4.62 7.91
N LEU A 209 11.11 5.95 8.08
CA LEU A 209 11.79 6.71 9.12
C LEU A 209 11.42 6.23 10.52
N ALA A 210 10.12 6.02 10.78
CA ALA A 210 9.67 5.49 12.05
C ALA A 210 10.29 4.10 12.32
N ARG A 211 10.24 3.19 11.34
CA ARG A 211 10.84 1.85 11.47
C ARG A 211 12.35 1.89 11.74
N LEU A 212 13.06 2.78 11.06
CA LEU A 212 14.51 2.96 11.25
C LEU A 212 14.82 3.53 12.64
N ASP A 213 14.05 4.51 13.10
CA ASP A 213 14.18 5.08 14.45
C ASP A 213 13.90 4.03 15.54
N PHE A 214 12.85 3.21 15.37
CA PHE A 214 12.56 2.08 16.26
C PHE A 214 13.73 1.08 16.32
N PHE A 215 14.33 0.77 15.17
CA PHE A 215 15.50 -0.11 15.11
C PHE A 215 16.72 0.51 15.82
N MET A 216 17.05 1.76 15.53
CA MET A 216 18.23 2.46 16.09
C MET A 216 18.10 2.73 17.59
N SER A 217 16.88 2.87 18.11
CA SER A 217 16.61 3.04 19.55
C SER A 217 16.57 1.73 20.34
N GLY A 218 16.90 0.59 19.71
CA GLY A 218 16.86 -0.72 20.37
C GLY A 218 15.44 -1.22 20.61
N GLN A 219 14.55 -1.03 19.63
CA GLN A 219 13.14 -1.42 19.67
C GLN A 219 12.33 -0.66 20.71
N GLN A 220 12.63 0.64 20.87
CA GLN A 220 11.90 1.53 21.77
C GLN A 220 11.06 2.52 20.96
N TYR A 221 9.83 2.78 21.42
CA TYR A 221 8.98 3.78 20.80
C TYR A 221 9.43 5.17 21.23
N THR A 222 10.06 5.91 20.32
CA THR A 222 10.45 7.31 20.56
C THR A 222 9.32 8.28 20.17
N ASN A 223 9.51 9.57 20.49
CA ASN A 223 8.62 10.62 20.01
C ASN A 223 8.68 10.75 18.47
N ASP A 224 9.86 10.63 17.88
CA ASP A 224 10.05 10.72 16.43
C ASP A 224 9.37 9.53 15.72
N TRP A 225 9.44 8.33 16.30
CA TRP A 225 8.65 7.18 15.85
C TRP A 225 7.15 7.51 15.83
N LEU A 226 6.61 8.01 16.95
CA LEU A 226 5.18 8.27 17.08
C LEU A 226 4.70 9.33 16.08
N TYR A 227 5.47 10.38 15.90
CA TYR A 227 5.19 11.43 14.92
C TYR A 227 5.13 10.88 13.50
N ASN A 228 6.19 10.21 13.07
CA ASN A 228 6.31 9.70 11.71
C ASN A 228 5.27 8.62 11.44
N MET A 229 5.02 7.71 12.39
CA MET A 229 4.00 6.67 12.26
C MET A 229 2.59 7.27 12.15
N THR A 230 2.28 8.30 12.94
CA THR A 230 1.00 9.00 12.88
C THR A 230 0.81 9.73 11.56
N LYS A 231 1.86 10.40 11.06
CA LYS A 231 1.82 11.07 9.74
C LYS A 231 1.60 10.07 8.61
N ALA A 232 2.36 8.97 8.57
CA ALA A 232 2.16 7.91 7.60
C ALA A 232 0.74 7.34 7.65
N ALA A 233 0.23 7.03 8.84
CA ALA A 233 -1.10 6.47 9.04
C ALA A 233 -2.21 7.46 8.60
N ALA A 234 -2.10 8.73 8.97
CA ALA A 234 -3.04 9.78 8.59
C ALA A 234 -3.08 10.01 7.07
N SER A 235 -1.94 9.81 6.39
CA SER A 235 -1.84 9.87 4.93
C SER A 235 -2.24 8.56 4.23
N GLY A 236 -2.86 7.62 4.94
CA GLY A 236 -3.43 6.39 4.37
C GLY A 236 -2.50 5.17 4.36
N HIS A 237 -1.31 5.25 4.96
CA HIS A 237 -0.41 4.09 5.02
C HIS A 237 -0.93 3.03 6.00
N TYR A 238 -1.48 1.94 5.46
CA TYR A 238 -2.18 0.91 6.24
C TYR A 238 -1.29 0.20 7.28
N LYS A 239 -0.03 -0.14 6.96
CA LYS A 239 0.89 -0.76 7.96
C LYS A 239 1.19 0.19 9.12
N ALA A 240 1.34 1.48 8.84
CA ALA A 240 1.57 2.49 9.86
C ALA A 240 0.36 2.61 10.79
N ALA A 241 -0.84 2.65 10.22
CA ALA A 241 -2.08 2.67 10.98
C ALA A 241 -2.23 1.41 11.85
N TYR A 242 -1.88 0.24 11.32
CA TYR A 242 -1.86 -1.01 12.08
C TYR A 242 -0.85 -0.99 13.25
N GLU A 243 0.42 -0.65 12.98
CA GLU A 243 1.47 -0.59 14.02
C GLU A 243 1.13 0.45 15.10
N LEU A 244 0.55 1.58 14.70
CA LEU A 244 0.10 2.62 15.63
C LEU A 244 -1.09 2.15 16.48
N GLY A 245 -2.03 1.42 15.87
CA GLY A 245 -3.12 0.76 16.57
C GLY A 245 -2.63 -0.21 17.64
N LEU A 246 -1.70 -1.10 17.28
CA LEU A 246 -1.07 -2.02 18.22
C LEU A 246 -0.28 -1.29 19.31
N TYR A 247 0.46 -0.24 18.96
CA TYR A 247 1.17 0.57 19.94
C TYR A 247 0.21 1.09 21.01
N TYR A 248 -0.88 1.75 20.62
CA TYR A 248 -1.85 2.28 21.59
C TYR A 248 -2.55 1.18 22.39
N ALA A 249 -2.80 0.01 21.79
CA ALA A 249 -3.45 -1.11 22.46
C ALA A 249 -2.53 -1.89 23.42
N SER A 250 -1.22 -1.94 23.15
CA SER A 250 -0.28 -2.81 23.85
C SER A 250 0.68 -2.10 24.80
N THR A 251 0.78 -0.77 24.73
CA THR A 251 1.68 0.01 25.60
C THR A 251 0.92 0.73 26.72
N PRO A 252 1.56 0.93 27.88
CA PRO A 252 0.94 1.63 28.99
C PRO A 252 0.62 3.09 28.63
N ALA A 253 -0.41 3.64 29.29
CA ALA A 253 -0.65 5.07 29.20
C ALA A 253 0.51 5.85 29.85
N PRO A 254 0.98 6.94 29.22
CA PRO A 254 1.99 7.78 29.83
C PRO A 254 1.46 8.30 31.17
N PRO A 255 2.32 8.47 32.19
CA PRO A 255 1.89 9.04 33.46
C PRO A 255 1.24 10.40 33.19
N SER A 256 0.08 10.64 33.80
CA SER A 256 -0.58 11.93 33.67
C SER A 256 0.39 13.03 34.12
N PRO A 257 0.63 14.07 33.30
CA PRO A 257 1.45 15.18 33.76
C PRO A 257 0.83 15.76 35.04
N PRO A 258 1.66 16.26 35.99
CA PRO A 258 1.15 16.88 37.19
C PRO A 258 0.13 17.96 36.79
N GLN A 259 -1.00 18.03 37.49
CA GLN A 259 -2.04 19.03 37.21
C GLN A 259 -1.42 20.43 37.33
N THR A 260 -1.06 21.02 36.20
CA THR A 260 -0.64 22.41 36.15
C THR A 260 -1.84 23.29 36.44
N SER A 261 -1.64 24.28 37.30
CA SER A 261 -2.71 25.19 37.69
C SER A 261 -3.26 25.91 36.46
N PHE A 262 -4.54 26.27 36.46
CA PHE A 262 -5.15 27.04 35.36
C PHE A 262 -4.37 28.34 35.05
N LEU A 263 -3.75 28.93 36.07
CA LEU A 263 -2.89 30.11 35.94
C LEU A 263 -1.58 29.82 35.21
N GLU A 264 -0.97 28.63 35.38
CA GLU A 264 0.19 28.19 34.59
C GLU A 264 -0.18 27.87 33.14
N LYS A 265 -1.37 27.33 32.89
CA LYS A 265 -1.87 27.11 31.52
C LYS A 265 -2.12 28.44 30.81
N LEU A 266 -2.66 29.44 31.50
CA LEU A 266 -2.86 30.80 30.99
C LEU A 266 -1.55 31.56 30.80
N SER A 267 -0.57 31.42 31.69
CA SER A 267 0.75 32.05 31.53
C SER A 267 1.53 31.43 30.36
N GLY A 268 1.40 30.11 30.15
CA GLY A 268 1.92 29.41 28.97
C GLY A 268 1.26 29.84 27.67
N PHE A 269 -0.07 30.08 27.67
CA PHE A 269 -0.81 30.57 26.51
C PHE A 269 -0.49 32.04 26.18
N GLY A 270 -0.33 32.88 27.22
CA GLY A 270 0.20 34.23 27.06
C GLY A 270 1.61 34.21 26.45
N ALA A 271 2.52 33.41 27.01
CA ALA A 271 3.87 33.27 26.45
C ALA A 271 3.90 32.68 25.01
N PHE A 272 2.90 31.86 24.64
CA PHE A 272 2.74 31.31 23.29
C PHE A 272 2.32 32.37 22.27
N LEU A 273 1.39 33.27 22.62
CA LEU A 273 0.92 34.34 21.72
C LEU A 273 1.96 35.44 21.47
N TRP A 274 2.92 35.62 22.38
CA TRP A 274 3.94 36.68 22.30
C TRP A 274 5.31 36.19 21.80
N LYS A 275 5.46 34.90 21.46
CA LYS A 275 6.66 34.39 20.77
C LYS A 275 6.59 34.72 19.29
N SER A 276 7.49 35.59 18.83
CA SER A 276 7.66 36.02 17.43
C SER A 276 8.12 34.91 16.46
N ASN A 277 8.25 33.68 16.94
CA ASN A 277 8.40 32.47 16.15
C ASN A 277 7.57 31.37 16.81
N ILE A 278 6.30 31.23 16.42
CA ILE A 278 5.57 29.98 16.66
C ILE A 278 6.32 28.93 15.85
N ASN A 279 7.14 28.14 16.54
CA ASN A 279 7.84 27.04 15.93
C ASN A 279 6.78 25.99 15.59
N LEU A 280 6.21 26.09 14.38
CA LEU A 280 5.32 25.10 13.76
C LEU A 280 6.05 23.79 13.46
N ASN A 281 7.23 23.56 14.03
CA ASN A 281 7.90 22.28 13.96
C ASN A 281 6.92 21.22 14.50
N PRO A 282 6.42 20.32 13.65
CA PRO A 282 5.44 19.33 14.03
C PRO A 282 5.90 18.43 15.18
N LYS A 283 7.22 18.37 15.44
CA LYS A 283 7.82 17.70 16.60
C LYS A 283 7.39 18.27 17.95
N ALA A 284 7.07 19.57 18.03
CA ALA A 284 6.52 20.18 19.25
C ALA A 284 5.06 19.75 19.52
N ASN A 285 4.34 19.26 18.51
CA ASN A 285 2.96 18.76 18.63
C ASN A 285 2.86 17.29 19.12
N ILE A 286 3.99 16.62 19.34
CA ILE A 286 4.00 15.23 19.82
C ILE A 286 3.58 15.15 21.29
N GLU A 287 3.87 16.18 22.09
CA GLU A 287 3.36 16.29 23.46
C GLU A 287 1.82 16.28 23.49
N HIS A 288 1.16 16.81 22.46
CA HIS A 288 -0.29 16.72 22.32
C HIS A 288 -0.77 15.29 22.05
N HIS A 289 -0.03 14.46 21.29
CA HIS A 289 -0.42 13.06 21.03
C HIS A 289 -0.40 12.20 22.31
N ASN A 290 0.60 12.41 23.16
CA ASN A 290 0.64 11.78 24.48
C ASN A 290 -0.43 12.36 25.42
N ALA A 291 -0.78 13.64 25.27
CA ALA A 291 -1.87 14.25 26.03
C ALA A 291 -3.26 13.72 25.64
N PHE A 292 -3.50 13.35 24.37
CA PHE A 292 -4.79 12.80 23.91
C PHE A 292 -5.04 11.35 24.35
N ALA A 293 -3.99 10.62 24.73
CA ALA A 293 -4.03 9.20 25.02
C ALA A 293 -3.39 8.88 26.39
N ASN A 294 -3.64 9.76 27.37
CA ASN A 294 -3.15 9.68 28.75
C ASN A 294 -3.98 8.77 29.67
N GLU A 295 -5.18 8.37 29.23
CA GLU A 295 -6.05 7.42 29.93
C GLU A 295 -6.14 6.09 29.16
N PRO A 296 -6.17 4.93 29.85
CA PRO A 296 -6.32 3.63 29.19
C PRO A 296 -7.53 3.55 28.26
N LYS A 297 -8.68 4.13 28.66
CA LYS A 297 -9.91 4.14 27.84
C LYS A 297 -9.73 4.93 26.55
N LEU A 298 -9.05 6.08 26.60
CA LEU A 298 -8.78 6.91 25.43
C LEU A 298 -7.77 6.24 24.49
N ARG A 299 -6.73 5.58 25.03
CA ARG A 299 -5.79 4.81 24.22
C ARG A 299 -6.47 3.71 23.43
N ILE A 300 -7.35 2.94 24.07
CA ILE A 300 -8.03 1.81 23.41
C ILE A 300 -9.01 2.30 22.33
N LYS A 301 -9.69 3.42 22.57
CA LYS A 301 -10.48 4.09 21.52
C LYS A 301 -9.60 4.55 20.36
N LEU A 302 -8.45 5.15 20.63
CA LEU A 302 -7.52 5.61 19.60
C LEU A 302 -6.91 4.44 18.82
N ALA A 303 -6.58 3.34 19.50
CA ALA A 303 -6.14 2.09 18.88
C ALA A 303 -7.19 1.57 17.91
N GLN A 304 -8.46 1.50 18.33
CA GLN A 304 -9.56 1.08 17.47
C GLN A 304 -9.68 1.96 16.22
N GLN A 305 -9.53 3.29 16.34
CA GLN A 305 -9.61 4.19 15.19
C GLN A 305 -8.50 3.91 14.17
N TRP A 306 -7.25 3.77 14.62
CA TRP A 306 -6.13 3.47 13.72
C TRP A 306 -6.25 2.09 13.08
N LEU A 307 -6.67 1.08 13.83
CA LEU A 307 -6.93 -0.24 13.26
C LEU A 307 -8.09 -0.19 12.25
N LYS A 308 -9.13 0.62 12.47
CA LYS A 308 -10.21 0.85 11.50
C LYS A 308 -9.69 1.50 10.21
N VAL A 309 -8.74 2.43 10.29
CA VAL A 309 -8.05 2.98 9.10
C VAL A 309 -7.34 1.87 8.33
N ALA A 310 -6.60 0.98 9.01
CA ALA A 310 -5.95 -0.16 8.36
C ALA A 310 -6.95 -1.15 7.74
N ARG A 311 -8.04 -1.49 8.44
CA ARG A 311 -9.14 -2.32 7.93
C ARG A 311 -9.81 -1.72 6.69
N ASN A 312 -10.04 -0.41 6.67
CA ASN A 312 -10.63 0.28 5.53
C ASN A 312 -9.73 0.23 4.28
N ASN A 313 -8.43 0.03 4.46
CA ASN A 313 -7.46 -0.24 3.40
C ASN A 313 -7.27 -1.76 3.16
N HIS A 314 -8.20 -2.60 3.65
CA HIS A 314 -8.23 -4.06 3.47
C HIS A 314 -7.08 -4.84 4.11
N TYR A 315 -6.39 -4.27 5.10
CA TYR A 315 -5.29 -4.95 5.78
C TYR A 315 -5.79 -5.97 6.81
N LEU A 316 -5.74 -7.27 6.47
CA LEU A 316 -6.38 -8.35 7.22
C LEU A 316 -5.89 -8.52 8.66
N TYR A 317 -4.62 -8.26 8.94
CA TYR A 317 -4.10 -8.32 10.31
C TYR A 317 -4.79 -7.30 11.24
N ALA A 318 -5.25 -6.17 10.71
CA ALA A 318 -6.01 -5.21 11.49
C ALA A 318 -7.37 -5.76 11.94
N ASN A 319 -8.00 -6.64 11.15
CA ASN A 319 -9.24 -7.30 11.54
C ASN A 319 -9.01 -8.27 12.69
N ILE A 320 -7.91 -9.02 12.69
CA ILE A 320 -7.51 -9.88 13.81
C ILE A 320 -7.36 -9.05 15.10
N ALA A 321 -6.54 -8.00 15.06
CA ALA A 321 -6.31 -7.14 16.23
C ALA A 321 -7.57 -6.42 16.71
N LEU A 322 -8.45 -5.98 15.80
CA LEU A 322 -9.75 -5.40 16.17
C LEU A 322 -10.69 -6.41 16.80
N ALA A 323 -10.70 -7.66 16.31
CA ALA A 323 -11.52 -8.72 16.88
C ALA A 323 -11.04 -9.03 18.31
N GLU A 324 -9.73 -9.19 18.52
CA GLU A 324 -9.16 -9.37 19.86
C GLU A 324 -9.51 -8.20 20.79
N LEU A 325 -9.35 -6.96 20.31
CA LEU A 325 -9.67 -5.76 21.08
C LEU A 325 -11.16 -5.67 21.44
N SER A 326 -12.04 -6.10 20.54
CA SER A 326 -13.49 -6.10 20.74
C SER A 326 -13.96 -7.28 21.60
N LEU A 327 -13.13 -8.32 21.75
CA LEU A 327 -13.40 -9.48 22.60
C LEU A 327 -12.74 -9.39 23.95
N GLN A 328 -11.79 -8.48 24.16
CA GLN A 328 -11.21 -8.31 25.47
C GLN A 328 -12.24 -7.68 26.43
N LYS A 329 -12.70 -8.40 27.45
CA LYS A 329 -13.69 -7.87 28.40
C LYS A 329 -13.18 -6.73 29.27
N TYR A 330 -11.88 -6.71 29.56
CA TYR A 330 -11.22 -5.69 30.37
C TYR A 330 -10.03 -5.06 29.64
N ILE A 331 -9.88 -3.74 29.76
CA ILE A 331 -8.66 -3.02 29.37
C ILE A 331 -7.68 -2.99 30.54
N TYR A 332 -6.39 -3.03 30.21
CA TYR A 332 -5.32 -3.08 31.20
C TYR A 332 -4.40 -1.87 31.06
N PRO A 333 -4.10 -1.14 32.17
CA PRO A 333 -3.22 0.03 32.13
C PRO A 333 -1.80 -0.24 31.63
N LYS A 334 -1.34 -1.49 31.68
CA LYS A 334 -0.01 -1.93 31.20
C LYS A 334 0.03 -2.35 29.73
N GLY A 335 -1.11 -2.26 29.03
CA GLY A 335 -1.28 -2.78 27.68
C GLY A 335 -2.37 -3.86 27.67
N THR A 336 -3.36 -3.69 26.80
CA THR A 336 -4.52 -4.56 26.70
C THR A 336 -4.24 -5.77 25.81
N LEU A 337 -3.73 -5.56 24.59
CA LEU A 337 -3.40 -6.65 23.67
C LEU A 337 -2.07 -7.36 24.01
N SER A 338 -1.35 -6.92 25.05
CA SER A 338 -0.21 -7.67 25.58
C SER A 338 -0.64 -8.78 26.55
N LYS A 339 -1.93 -8.85 26.91
CA LYS A 339 -2.51 -9.91 27.73
C LYS A 339 -3.16 -10.98 26.84
N PRO A 340 -3.20 -12.24 27.30
CA PRO A 340 -4.00 -13.27 26.63
C PRO A 340 -5.46 -12.84 26.50
N LEU A 341 -6.08 -13.23 25.39
CA LEU A 341 -7.50 -12.97 25.13
C LEU A 341 -8.36 -13.57 26.26
N ASP A 342 -9.18 -12.73 26.89
CA ASP A 342 -10.09 -13.13 27.97
C ASP A 342 -11.50 -12.60 27.70
N PRO A 343 -12.29 -13.36 26.91
CA PRO A 343 -13.61 -12.92 26.47
C PRO A 343 -14.68 -13.01 27.57
N TYR A 344 -14.47 -13.89 28.57
CA TYR A 344 -15.42 -14.11 29.66
C TYR A 344 -15.05 -13.32 30.93
N GLY A 345 -13.85 -12.74 30.99
CA GLY A 345 -13.42 -11.86 32.08
C GLY A 345 -13.07 -12.66 33.34
N HIS A 346 -12.32 -13.73 33.19
CA HIS A 346 -11.81 -14.52 34.29
C HIS A 346 -10.64 -13.86 35.03
N ASN A 347 -10.00 -12.86 34.41
CA ASN A 347 -8.85 -12.20 34.99
C ASN A 347 -9.22 -11.35 36.22
N THR A 348 -8.45 -11.55 37.30
CA THR A 348 -8.58 -10.85 38.58
C THR A 348 -7.53 -9.76 38.78
N ASP A 349 -6.86 -9.32 37.71
CA ASP A 349 -5.79 -8.32 37.77
C ASP A 349 -6.27 -7.03 38.47
N PRO A 350 -5.63 -6.60 39.58
CA PRO A 350 -5.99 -5.37 40.26
C PRO A 350 -5.71 -4.18 39.34
N GLY A 351 -6.76 -3.45 38.96
CA GLY A 351 -6.71 -2.34 38.02
C GLY A 351 -7.22 -2.64 36.60
N ALA A 352 -7.80 -3.82 36.38
CA ALA A 352 -8.63 -4.09 35.20
C ALA A 352 -9.82 -3.12 35.14
N ILE A 353 -10.05 -2.52 33.97
CA ILE A 353 -11.15 -1.59 33.73
C ILE A 353 -12.06 -2.22 32.68
N GLU A 354 -13.38 -2.16 32.84
CA GLU A 354 -14.31 -2.67 31.82
C GLU A 354 -14.04 -2.03 30.46
N ASN A 355 -13.92 -2.87 29.42
CA ASN A 355 -13.60 -2.41 28.08
C ASN A 355 -14.85 -1.77 27.43
N PRO A 356 -14.84 -0.45 27.14
CA PRO A 356 -15.98 0.19 26.51
C PRO A 356 -16.19 -0.24 25.04
N LEU A 357 -15.24 -0.98 24.46
CA LEU A 357 -15.31 -1.50 23.10
C LEU A 357 -15.71 -2.98 23.04
N PHE A 358 -16.01 -3.62 24.16
CA PHE A 358 -16.38 -5.03 24.17
C PHE A 358 -17.67 -5.25 23.36
N ASN A 359 -17.56 -5.94 22.23
CA ASN A 359 -18.63 -6.15 21.26
C ASN A 359 -18.39 -7.44 20.46
N PRO A 360 -18.91 -8.58 20.91
CA PRO A 360 -18.74 -9.87 20.23
C PRO A 360 -19.28 -9.88 18.79
N GLN A 361 -20.33 -9.12 18.49
CA GLN A 361 -20.89 -9.03 17.14
C GLN A 361 -19.95 -8.29 16.19
N GLU A 362 -19.31 -7.20 16.64
CA GLU A 362 -18.31 -6.49 15.83
C GLU A 362 -17.07 -7.37 15.56
N ALA A 363 -16.63 -8.13 16.56
CA ALA A 363 -15.55 -9.12 16.38
C ALA A 363 -15.94 -10.22 15.37
N GLN A 364 -17.18 -10.72 15.44
CA GLN A 364 -17.69 -11.73 14.52
C GLN A 364 -17.64 -11.26 13.06
N VAL A 365 -17.97 -10.00 12.79
CA VAL A 365 -17.87 -9.38 11.45
C VAL A 365 -16.41 -9.39 10.97
N MET A 366 -15.47 -8.98 11.82
CA MET A 366 -14.04 -8.91 11.48
C MET A 366 -13.45 -10.28 11.17
N LEU A 367 -13.79 -11.29 11.97
CA LEU A 367 -13.37 -12.68 11.76
C LEU A 367 -13.99 -13.26 10.48
N THR A 368 -15.24 -12.89 10.17
CA THR A 368 -15.90 -13.28 8.92
C THR A 368 -15.19 -12.68 7.71
N GLU A 369 -14.83 -11.39 7.74
CA GLU A 369 -14.06 -10.75 6.66
C GLU A 369 -12.71 -11.45 6.44
N VAL A 370 -11.99 -11.85 7.50
CA VAL A 370 -10.73 -12.58 7.38
C VAL A 370 -10.92 -13.94 6.72
N LEU A 371 -11.89 -14.74 7.16
CA LEU A 371 -12.11 -16.06 6.57
C LEU A 371 -12.61 -15.98 5.12
N THR A 372 -13.50 -15.03 4.81
CA THR A 372 -13.92 -14.77 3.43
C THR A 372 -12.73 -14.40 2.55
N ALA A 373 -11.85 -13.51 3.03
CA ALA A 373 -10.64 -13.13 2.30
C ALA A 373 -9.74 -14.34 2.03
N CYS A 374 -9.49 -15.17 3.04
CA CYS A 374 -8.63 -16.33 2.90
C CYS A 374 -9.16 -17.31 1.86
N LEU A 375 -10.48 -17.58 1.87
CA LEU A 375 -11.12 -18.44 0.88
C LEU A 375 -11.05 -17.84 -0.53
N GLN A 376 -11.46 -16.59 -0.69
CA GLN A 376 -11.54 -15.95 -1.99
C GLN A 376 -10.16 -15.73 -2.63
N ILE A 377 -9.16 -15.30 -1.87
CA ILE A 377 -7.79 -15.15 -2.38
C ILE A 377 -7.21 -16.50 -2.78
N SER A 378 -7.41 -17.54 -1.96
CA SER A 378 -6.94 -18.90 -2.28
C SER A 378 -7.61 -19.46 -3.54
N GLU A 379 -8.93 -19.29 -3.66
CA GLU A 379 -9.69 -19.69 -4.83
C GLU A 379 -9.23 -18.93 -6.07
N ALA A 380 -9.19 -17.59 -6.01
CA ALA A 380 -8.71 -16.73 -7.08
C ALA A 380 -7.33 -17.16 -7.57
N LYS A 381 -6.41 -17.47 -6.65
CA LYS A 381 -5.06 -17.94 -6.97
C LYS A 381 -5.06 -19.30 -7.66
N SER A 382 -5.98 -20.19 -7.31
CA SER A 382 -6.08 -21.53 -7.89
C SER A 382 -6.69 -21.56 -9.28
N VAL A 383 -7.66 -20.68 -9.56
CA VAL A 383 -8.43 -20.69 -10.83
C VAL A 383 -7.88 -19.71 -11.87
N SER A 384 -7.17 -18.67 -11.44
CA SER A 384 -6.72 -17.62 -12.36
C SER A 384 -5.55 -18.06 -13.23
N THR A 385 -5.67 -17.79 -14.52
CA THR A 385 -4.62 -18.06 -15.51
C THR A 385 -3.70 -16.87 -15.72
N THR A 386 -4.12 -15.67 -15.30
CA THR A 386 -3.36 -14.43 -15.42
C THR A 386 -3.39 -13.62 -14.13
N ASN A 387 -2.36 -12.80 -13.89
CA ASN A 387 -2.32 -11.91 -12.72
C ASN A 387 -3.47 -10.87 -12.74
N ALA A 388 -3.89 -10.41 -13.91
CA ALA A 388 -5.01 -9.47 -14.03
C ALA A 388 -6.34 -10.10 -13.61
N GLU A 389 -6.58 -11.34 -14.02
CA GLU A 389 -7.74 -12.15 -13.59
C GLU A 389 -7.70 -12.41 -12.09
N TYR A 390 -6.55 -12.83 -11.57
CA TYR A 390 -6.33 -13.04 -10.14
C TYR A 390 -6.65 -11.80 -9.31
N ARG A 391 -6.10 -10.64 -9.67
CA ARG A 391 -6.41 -9.37 -9.00
C ARG A 391 -7.89 -9.05 -9.10
N HIS A 392 -8.53 -9.24 -10.25
CA HIS A 392 -9.96 -8.97 -10.38
C HIS A 392 -10.80 -9.85 -9.44
N MET A 393 -10.48 -11.13 -9.34
CA MET A 393 -11.18 -12.10 -8.49
C MET A 393 -10.87 -11.93 -6.99
N ALA A 394 -9.69 -11.42 -6.64
CA ALA A 394 -9.28 -11.15 -5.26
C ALA A 394 -9.79 -9.81 -4.69
N ARG A 395 -10.72 -9.12 -5.37
CA ARG A 395 -11.35 -7.90 -4.85
C ARG A 395 -12.22 -8.20 -3.62
N PRO A 396 -12.21 -7.32 -2.60
CA PRO A 396 -11.61 -5.98 -2.58
C PRO A 396 -10.12 -5.92 -2.25
N TRP A 397 -9.52 -7.00 -1.77
CA TRP A 397 -8.16 -6.98 -1.21
C TRP A 397 -7.08 -6.63 -2.25
N SER A 398 -7.42 -6.77 -3.54
CA SER A 398 -6.57 -6.33 -4.66
C SER A 398 -6.66 -4.83 -5.00
N PHE A 399 -7.49 -4.03 -4.33
CA PHE A 399 -7.57 -2.58 -4.62
C PHE A 399 -6.23 -1.89 -4.34
N HIS A 400 -5.53 -2.37 -3.32
CA HIS A 400 -4.15 -2.02 -2.98
C HIS A 400 -3.27 -3.22 -3.27
N VAL A 401 -2.40 -3.12 -4.29
CA VAL A 401 -1.59 -4.25 -4.75
C VAL A 401 -0.64 -4.71 -3.64
N GLU A 402 -0.04 -3.75 -2.96
CA GLU A 402 0.86 -3.92 -1.83
C GLU A 402 0.19 -4.61 -0.62
N VAL A 403 -1.12 -4.45 -0.43
CA VAL A 403 -1.86 -5.15 0.64
C VAL A 403 -2.05 -6.61 0.27
N LEU A 404 -2.44 -6.88 -1.00
CA LEU A 404 -2.60 -8.25 -1.49
C LEU A 404 -1.28 -9.02 -1.46
N GLU A 405 -0.18 -8.40 -1.90
CA GLU A 405 1.16 -9.01 -1.90
C GLU A 405 1.62 -9.43 -0.50
N GLU A 406 1.23 -8.70 0.55
CA GLU A 406 1.55 -9.05 1.94
C GLU A 406 0.77 -10.28 2.43
N VAL A 407 -0.46 -10.49 1.97
CA VAL A 407 -1.36 -11.51 2.50
C VAL A 407 -1.50 -12.74 1.59
N GLU A 408 -1.11 -12.67 0.32
CA GLU A 408 -1.38 -13.71 -0.68
C GLU A 408 -0.52 -14.97 -0.58
N SER A 409 0.46 -14.98 0.32
CA SER A 409 1.29 -16.16 0.56
C SER A 409 0.45 -17.28 1.20
N SER A 410 0.67 -18.53 0.78
CA SER A 410 -0.12 -19.65 1.32
C SER A 410 0.09 -19.86 2.82
N GLU A 411 1.27 -19.51 3.33
CA GLU A 411 1.61 -19.52 4.75
C GLU A 411 0.84 -18.42 5.48
N THR A 412 0.88 -17.19 4.98
CA THR A 412 0.16 -16.05 5.56
C THR A 412 -1.35 -16.27 5.61
N LEU A 413 -1.95 -16.76 4.52
CA LEU A 413 -3.40 -17.05 4.50
C LEU A 413 -3.76 -18.15 5.51
N LYS A 414 -2.89 -19.16 5.65
CA LYS A 414 -3.08 -20.22 6.64
C LYS A 414 -3.00 -19.65 8.06
N ASP A 415 -2.00 -18.84 8.35
CA ASP A 415 -1.81 -18.23 9.68
C ASP A 415 -2.97 -17.31 10.06
N LEU A 416 -3.43 -16.46 9.13
CA LEU A 416 -4.59 -15.59 9.34
C LEU A 416 -5.87 -16.39 9.61
N LYS A 417 -6.08 -17.48 8.84
CA LYS A 417 -7.20 -18.39 9.05
C LYS A 417 -7.13 -19.05 10.42
N GLU A 418 -5.98 -19.63 10.78
CA GLU A 418 -5.78 -20.31 12.05
C GLU A 418 -5.98 -19.36 13.24
N GLN A 419 -5.46 -18.13 13.16
CA GLN A 419 -5.69 -17.10 14.17
C GLN A 419 -7.18 -16.74 14.31
N ALA A 420 -7.87 -16.51 13.20
CA ALA A 420 -9.29 -16.18 13.22
C ALA A 420 -10.13 -17.31 13.83
N GLU A 421 -9.82 -18.56 13.48
CA GLU A 421 -10.47 -19.75 14.02
C GLU A 421 -10.20 -19.94 15.52
N MET A 422 -8.96 -19.72 15.96
CA MET A 422 -8.56 -19.80 17.36
C MET A 422 -9.30 -18.76 18.21
N ILE A 423 -9.38 -17.51 17.74
CA ILE A 423 -10.10 -16.42 18.42
C ILE A 423 -11.59 -16.77 18.51
N ALA A 424 -12.19 -17.24 17.42
CA ALA A 424 -13.59 -17.64 17.39
C ALA A 424 -13.89 -18.80 18.36
N ASP A 425 -13.02 -19.81 18.42
CA ASP A 425 -13.16 -20.91 19.37
C ASP A 425 -13.03 -20.45 20.82
N ALA A 426 -12.04 -19.60 21.11
CA ALA A 426 -11.82 -19.07 22.46
C ALA A 426 -13.01 -18.23 22.96
N ALA A 427 -13.67 -17.48 22.08
CA ALA A 427 -14.80 -16.62 22.42
C ALA A 427 -16.18 -17.27 22.20
N GLY A 428 -16.24 -18.49 21.68
CA GLY A 428 -17.50 -19.15 21.31
C GLY A 428 -18.30 -18.37 20.26
N ILE A 429 -17.66 -18.03 19.13
CA ILE A 429 -18.25 -17.24 18.04
C ILE A 429 -18.45 -18.09 16.80
N ASP A 430 -19.68 -18.11 16.29
CA ASP A 430 -19.95 -18.64 14.96
C ASP A 430 -19.57 -17.61 13.89
N ILE A 431 -18.86 -18.05 12.86
CA ILE A 431 -18.45 -17.20 11.74
C ILE A 431 -19.41 -17.43 10.56
N TYR A 432 -20.15 -16.38 10.22
CA TYR A 432 -21.18 -16.39 9.20
C TYR A 432 -21.39 -14.98 8.63
N SER A 433 -21.80 -14.88 7.38
CA SER A 433 -22.08 -13.60 6.74
C SER A 433 -23.22 -12.86 7.41
N THR A 434 -22.99 -11.58 7.71
CA THR A 434 -23.98 -10.67 8.31
C THR A 434 -24.06 -9.39 7.49
N THR A 435 -25.11 -8.60 7.69
CA THR A 435 -25.25 -7.27 7.07
C THR A 435 -24.21 -6.25 7.55
N GLY A 436 -23.36 -6.61 8.51
CA GLY A 436 -22.27 -5.75 9.01
C GLY A 436 -20.99 -5.82 8.17
N LEU A 437 -20.90 -6.74 7.20
CA LEU A 437 -19.79 -6.82 6.26
C LEU A 437 -19.74 -5.56 5.37
N ALA A 438 -18.54 -5.16 4.96
CA ALA A 438 -18.40 -4.09 3.97
C ALA A 438 -19.05 -4.48 2.62
N GLU A 439 -19.62 -3.49 1.92
CA GLU A 439 -20.46 -3.67 0.70
C GLU A 439 -19.82 -4.56 -0.37
N HIS A 440 -18.51 -4.50 -0.52
CA HIS A 440 -17.75 -5.23 -1.53
C HIS A 440 -17.24 -6.62 -1.06
N VAL A 441 -17.49 -7.01 0.19
CA VAL A 441 -17.10 -8.32 0.74
C VAL A 441 -18.23 -9.32 0.47
N PRO A 442 -17.97 -10.48 -0.17
CA PRO A 442 -19.04 -11.40 -0.51
C PRO A 442 -19.65 -12.06 0.73
N HIS A 443 -20.96 -12.29 0.64
CA HIS A 443 -21.73 -13.01 1.66
C HIS A 443 -21.75 -14.51 1.30
N LEU A 444 -20.92 -15.29 1.99
CA LEU A 444 -20.74 -16.73 1.79
C LEU A 444 -21.61 -17.61 2.73
N GLY A 445 -22.55 -17.01 3.46
CA GLY A 445 -23.40 -17.74 4.40
C GLY A 445 -22.64 -18.18 5.64
N VAL A 446 -22.83 -19.40 6.12
CA VAL A 446 -22.11 -19.93 7.29
C VAL A 446 -20.75 -20.45 6.86
N LEU A 447 -19.69 -19.88 7.44
CA LEU A 447 -18.31 -20.32 7.17
C LEU A 447 -17.86 -21.37 8.17
N ARG A 448 -18.19 -21.18 9.46
CA ARG A 448 -17.68 -22.03 10.54
C ARG A 448 -18.47 -21.90 11.84
N PHE A 449 -18.71 -23.03 12.51
CA PHE A 449 -19.19 -23.05 13.89
C PHE A 449 -18.00 -23.12 14.86
N HIS A 450 -18.07 -22.47 16.01
CA HIS A 450 -17.04 -22.63 17.05
C HIS A 450 -17.05 -24.06 17.64
N LYS A 451 -15.91 -24.50 18.18
CA LYS A 451 -15.74 -25.85 18.75
C LYS A 451 -16.21 -26.02 20.20
N GLY A 452 -16.70 -24.96 20.84
CA GLY A 452 -17.15 -24.97 22.24
C GLY A 452 -18.54 -25.58 22.46
N THR A 453 -18.96 -25.69 23.73
CA THR A 453 -20.32 -26.10 24.10
C THR A 453 -21.35 -25.11 23.56
N ARG A 454 -22.40 -25.60 22.90
CA ARG A 454 -23.48 -24.74 22.39
C ARG A 454 -24.32 -24.15 23.53
N GLY A 455 -24.66 -22.88 23.40
CA GLY A 455 -25.37 -22.07 24.38
C GLY A 455 -24.45 -21.32 25.35
N GLU A 456 -23.13 -21.54 25.29
CA GLU A 456 -22.15 -20.91 26.18
C GLU A 456 -21.32 -19.83 25.45
N GLY A 457 -21.34 -19.81 24.11
CA GLY A 457 -20.58 -18.88 23.30
C GLY A 457 -21.13 -17.46 23.26
N LEU A 458 -20.24 -16.48 23.07
CA LEU A 458 -20.60 -15.06 23.07
C LEU A 458 -21.41 -14.62 21.85
N CYS A 459 -21.28 -15.32 20.72
CA CYS A 459 -21.99 -14.99 19.48
C CYS A 459 -22.32 -16.26 18.71
N GLU A 460 -23.28 -17.00 19.24
CA GLU A 460 -23.79 -18.21 18.60
C GLU A 460 -24.99 -17.92 17.71
N ARG A 461 -25.05 -18.61 16.58
CA ARG A 461 -26.24 -18.67 15.76
C ARG A 461 -27.24 -19.65 16.38
N THR A 462 -28.47 -19.21 16.59
CA THR A 462 -29.51 -20.09 17.14
C THR A 462 -30.00 -21.10 16.09
N PRO A 463 -30.47 -22.29 16.51
CA PRO A 463 -30.98 -23.31 15.59
C PRO A 463 -32.14 -22.80 14.71
N SER A 464 -32.95 -21.87 15.21
CA SER A 464 -34.10 -21.31 14.48
C SER A 464 -33.72 -20.36 13.34
N THR A 465 -32.58 -19.68 13.40
CA THR A 465 -32.04 -18.88 12.29
C THR A 465 -31.42 -19.75 11.21
N LYS A 466 -31.03 -21.00 11.52
CA LYS A 466 -30.49 -21.93 10.51
C LYS A 466 -31.55 -22.31 9.46
N GLU A 467 -32.77 -22.64 9.91
CA GLU A 467 -33.87 -23.00 8.99
C GLU A 467 -34.37 -21.84 8.12
N LYS A 468 -34.25 -20.59 8.59
CA LYS A 468 -34.66 -19.42 7.80
C LYS A 468 -33.68 -19.11 6.68
N ASP A 469 -32.38 -19.04 6.96
CA ASP A 469 -31.42 -18.68 5.92
C ASP A 469 -31.19 -19.85 4.95
N GLU A 470 -31.31 -21.12 5.37
CA GLU A 470 -31.29 -22.25 4.41
C GLU A 470 -32.44 -22.15 3.41
N LYS A 471 -33.61 -21.65 3.84
CA LYS A 471 -34.75 -21.37 2.94
C LYS A 471 -34.54 -20.12 2.09
N GLU A 472 -33.74 -19.17 2.54
CA GLU A 472 -33.47 -17.90 1.84
C GLU A 472 -32.33 -18.03 0.83
N ALA A 473 -31.26 -18.75 1.16
CA ALA A 473 -30.16 -19.10 0.25
C ALA A 473 -30.58 -20.10 -0.85
N ALA A 474 -31.66 -20.86 -0.64
CA ALA A 474 -32.26 -21.73 -1.65
C ALA A 474 -33.12 -20.97 -2.69
N LYS A 475 -33.36 -19.67 -2.52
CA LYS A 475 -34.02 -18.86 -3.55
C LYS A 475 -33.00 -18.53 -4.65
N PRO A 476 -33.29 -18.86 -5.92
CA PRO A 476 -32.41 -18.47 -7.01
C PRO A 476 -32.27 -16.95 -7.05
N VAL A 477 -31.03 -16.47 -7.15
CA VAL A 477 -30.72 -15.06 -7.38
C VAL A 477 -31.20 -14.74 -8.79
N GLU A 478 -32.28 -13.96 -8.90
CA GLU A 478 -32.82 -13.45 -10.17
C GLU A 478 -31.90 -12.40 -10.82
#